data_AF-A0A935JND8-F1
#
_entry.id   AF-A0A935JND8-F1
#
_cell.length_a   1.000
_cell.length_b   1.000
_cell.length_c   1.000
_cell.angle_alpha   90.00
_cell.angle_beta   90.00
_cell.angle_gamma   90.00
#
_symmetry.space_group_name_H-M   'P 1'
#
loop_
_entity.id
_entity.type
_entity.pdbx_description
1 polymer ?
#
loop_
_entity_poly.entity_id
_entity_poly.type
_entity_poly.pdbx_seq_one_letter_code
_entity_poly.pdbx_strand_id
1 'polypeptide(L)'
;MKLLLQEVLGIVPPKLIIILCGHFPNLSFIGIPEEYEDMKKQLPDLKYIVVTDALKLAEAIAGCKFFIGNQSFPFAVAEALKVKRVLEVSYECPNVIVEGENGYDFCFQKQFEKLIEVLN
;
A
#
# COMPACT_ATOMS: atom_id res chain seq x y z
N MET A 1 12.48 -8.20 -4.81
CA MET A 1 11.93 -6.86 -5.13
C MET A 1 12.27 -5.96 -3.95
N LYS A 2 13.33 -5.14 -4.08
CA LYS A 2 13.84 -4.30 -2.97
C LYS A 2 13.19 -2.92 -3.07
N LEU A 3 11.96 -2.80 -2.59
CA LEU A 3 11.24 -1.52 -2.48
C LEU A 3 11.13 -1.18 -0.99
N LEU A 4 12.12 -0.46 -0.49
CA LEU A 4 12.07 0.14 0.84
C LEU A 4 11.50 1.54 0.72
N LEU A 5 10.27 1.71 1.22
CA LEU A 5 9.48 2.94 1.24
C LEU A 5 10.06 4.08 2.10
N GLN A 6 11.18 3.85 2.82
CA GLN A 6 11.72 4.82 3.79
C GLN A 6 13.20 5.20 3.61
N GLU A 7 13.98 4.53 2.76
CA GLU A 7 15.46 4.69 2.81
C GLU A 7 16.11 5.47 1.66
N VAL A 8 15.37 5.95 0.65
CA VAL A 8 16.03 6.55 -0.54
C VAL A 8 16.25 8.06 -0.44
N LEU A 9 15.54 8.80 0.43
CA LEU A 9 15.69 10.25 0.52
C LEU A 9 15.50 10.70 1.96
N GLY A 10 16.60 10.96 2.67
CA GLY A 10 16.54 11.65 3.96
C GLY A 10 15.64 12.88 3.83
N ILE A 11 14.58 12.93 4.66
CA ILE A 11 13.56 13.97 4.74
C ILE A 11 12.53 13.95 3.58
N VAL A 12 11.58 13.01 3.60
CA VAL A 12 10.24 13.22 3.01
C VAL A 12 9.22 12.35 3.76
N PRO A 13 8.03 12.85 4.19
CA PRO A 13 6.98 12.02 4.79
C PRO A 13 6.61 10.86 3.85
N PRO A 14 6.11 9.72 4.36
CA PRO A 14 5.95 8.50 3.58
C PRO A 14 5.04 8.78 2.38
N LYS A 15 5.68 8.92 1.23
CA LYS A 15 5.05 8.91 -0.08
C LYS A 15 4.66 7.46 -0.35
N LEU A 16 3.53 7.26 -1.02
CA LEU A 16 3.12 6.02 -1.70
C LEU A 16 2.12 5.07 -1.00
N ILE A 17 1.07 4.75 -1.76
CA ILE A 17 0.10 3.67 -1.55
C ILE A 17 0.43 2.59 -2.58
N ILE A 18 0.87 1.42 -2.14
CA ILE A 18 1.30 0.35 -3.05
C ILE A 18 0.37 -0.84 -2.89
N ILE A 19 -0.40 -1.25 -3.89
CA ILE A 19 -0.93 -2.62 -3.90
C ILE A 19 0.22 -3.51 -4.34
N LEU A 20 0.62 -4.54 -3.58
CA LEU A 20 1.66 -5.49 -3.99
C LEU A 20 1.11 -6.84 -4.38
N CYS A 21 1.86 -7.49 -5.24
CA CYS A 21 1.65 -8.83 -5.68
C CYS A 21 3.04 -9.36 -6.11
N GLY A 22 3.70 -10.13 -5.25
CA GLY A 22 4.92 -10.87 -5.59
C GLY A 22 4.56 -12.27 -6.10
N HIS A 23 4.63 -12.46 -7.43
CA HIS A 23 4.17 -13.57 -8.29
C HIS A 23 2.91 -13.27 -9.13
N PHE A 24 2.24 -12.13 -8.96
CA PHE A 24 0.91 -11.94 -9.53
C PHE A 24 0.87 -10.95 -10.68
N PRO A 25 0.34 -11.34 -11.85
CA PRO A 25 -0.08 -10.37 -12.85
C PRO A 25 -1.15 -9.44 -12.24
N ASN A 26 -1.10 -8.14 -12.55
CA ASN A 26 -2.06 -7.09 -12.17
C ASN A 26 -1.74 -6.30 -10.88
N LEU A 27 -0.65 -5.55 -10.92
CA LEU A 27 -0.35 -4.52 -9.92
C LEU A 27 -1.07 -3.22 -10.22
N SER A 28 -1.65 -2.56 -9.22
CA SER A 28 -2.36 -1.29 -9.40
C SER A 28 -1.92 -0.24 -8.37
N PHE A 29 -1.90 1.02 -8.78
CA PHE A 29 -1.54 2.17 -7.95
C PHE A 29 -2.72 3.14 -7.85
N ILE A 30 -2.94 3.67 -6.65
CA ILE A 30 -3.86 4.76 -6.36
C ILE A 30 -3.05 5.83 -5.63
N GLY A 31 -3.03 7.05 -6.12
CA GLY A 31 -2.23 8.12 -5.54
C GLY A 31 -2.12 9.28 -6.52
N ILE A 32 -1.07 10.08 -6.40
CA ILE A 32 -0.84 11.19 -7.34
C ILE A 32 -0.12 10.71 -8.61
N PRO A 33 -0.39 11.31 -9.79
CA PRO A 33 0.24 10.90 -11.04
C PRO A 33 1.77 10.93 -11.02
N GLU A 34 2.36 11.90 -10.33
CA GLU A 34 3.82 12.05 -10.24
C GLU A 34 4.47 10.86 -9.52
N GLU A 35 3.83 10.39 -8.43
CA GLU A 35 4.27 9.20 -7.70
C GLU A 35 4.12 7.93 -8.54
N TYR A 36 3.03 7.81 -9.29
CA TYR A 36 2.82 6.71 -10.22
C TYR A 36 3.94 6.64 -11.26
N GLU A 37 4.29 7.77 -11.89
CA GLU A 37 5.33 7.82 -12.92
C GLU A 37 6.71 7.43 -12.36
N ASP A 38 7.02 7.83 -11.12
CA ASP A 38 8.25 7.41 -10.45
C ASP A 38 8.27 5.91 -10.13
N MET A 39 7.15 5.36 -9.66
CA MET A 39 7.03 3.92 -9.41
C MET A 39 7.10 3.08 -10.68
N LYS A 40 6.47 3.55 -11.76
CA LYS A 40 6.38 2.86 -13.05
C LYS A 40 7.76 2.54 -13.63
N LYS A 41 8.77 3.38 -13.34
CA LYS A 41 10.19 3.15 -13.71
C LYS A 41 10.75 1.87 -13.07
N GLN A 42 10.31 1.53 -11.86
CA GLN A 42 10.76 0.34 -11.13
C GLN A 42 9.81 -0.86 -11.34
N LEU A 43 8.54 -0.59 -11.63
CA LEU A 43 7.48 -1.58 -11.81
C LEU A 43 6.78 -1.36 -13.17
N PRO A 44 7.36 -1.82 -14.28
CA PRO A 44 6.85 -1.54 -15.63
C PRO A 44 5.42 -2.01 -15.87
N ASP A 45 4.93 -3.02 -15.13
CA ASP A 45 3.57 -3.56 -15.26
C ASP A 45 2.54 -2.89 -14.32
N LEU A 46 2.95 -1.88 -13.54
CA LEU A 46 2.07 -1.16 -12.62
C LEU A 46 0.96 -0.42 -13.38
N LYS A 47 -0.30 -0.63 -13.01
CA LYS A 47 -1.46 0.06 -13.60
C LYS A 47 -1.87 1.24 -12.74
N TYR A 48 -2.15 2.38 -13.34
CA TYR A 48 -2.69 3.52 -12.59
C TYR A 48 -4.22 3.42 -12.51
N ILE A 49 -4.78 3.52 -11.31
CA ILE A 49 -6.22 3.65 -11.08
C ILE A 49 -6.51 5.12 -10.75
N VAL A 50 -7.17 5.80 -11.67
CA VAL A 50 -7.63 7.17 -11.45
C VAL A 50 -8.88 7.16 -10.57
N VAL A 51 -8.75 7.69 -9.36
CA VAL A 51 -9.84 7.85 -8.41
C VAL A 51 -10.36 9.28 -8.49
N THR A 52 -11.62 9.44 -8.90
CA THR A 52 -12.26 10.78 -9.04
C THR A 52 -13.06 11.19 -7.82
N ASP A 53 -13.42 10.25 -6.97
CA ASP A 53 -14.30 10.43 -5.83
C ASP A 53 -14.11 9.28 -4.82
N ALA A 54 -14.68 9.44 -3.63
CA ALA A 54 -14.55 8.47 -2.55
C ALA A 54 -15.23 7.13 -2.85
N LEU A 55 -16.27 7.10 -3.71
CA LEU A 55 -16.95 5.86 -4.07
C LEU A 55 -16.03 4.99 -4.94
N LYS A 56 -15.40 5.55 -5.97
CA LYS A 56 -14.43 4.81 -6.79
C LYS A 56 -13.24 4.32 -6.00
N LEU A 57 -12.80 5.10 -5.00
CA LEU A 57 -11.75 4.65 -4.08
C LEU A 57 -12.18 3.38 -3.34
N ALA A 58 -13.36 3.42 -2.74
CA ALA A 58 -13.91 2.30 -1.99
C ALA A 58 -14.15 1.07 -2.88
N GLU A 59 -14.67 1.25 -4.09
CA GLU A 59 -14.86 0.16 -5.06
C GLU A 59 -13.54 -0.49 -5.47
N ALA A 60 -12.51 0.32 -5.77
CA ALA A 60 -11.19 -0.18 -6.11
C ALA A 60 -10.54 -0.96 -4.95
N ILE A 61 -10.69 -0.48 -3.72
CA ILE A 61 -10.20 -1.16 -2.51
C ILE A 61 -10.99 -2.45 -2.25
N ALA A 62 -12.32 -2.42 -2.36
CA ALA A 62 -13.17 -3.59 -2.15
C ALA A 62 -12.89 -4.73 -3.16
N GLY A 63 -12.51 -4.38 -4.40
CA GLY A 63 -12.21 -5.34 -5.46
C GLY A 63 -10.78 -5.92 -5.44
N CYS A 64 -9.90 -5.43 -4.55
CA CYS A 64 -8.51 -5.90 -4.52
C CYS A 64 -8.36 -7.25 -3.78
N LYS A 65 -7.33 -8.03 -4.14
CA LYS A 65 -6.98 -9.26 -3.40
C LYS A 65 -6.48 -8.91 -1.99
N PHE A 66 -5.66 -7.87 -1.90
CA PHE A 66 -5.26 -7.23 -0.66
C PHE A 66 -4.73 -5.82 -0.93
N PHE A 67 -4.84 -4.96 0.07
CA PHE A 67 -4.42 -3.57 0.04
C PHE A 67 -3.12 -3.40 0.83
N ILE A 68 -2.19 -2.57 0.36
CA ILE A 68 -1.11 -2.06 1.22
C ILE A 68 -1.10 -0.54 1.09
N GLY A 69 -0.93 0.13 2.22
CA GLY A 69 -0.80 1.57 2.25
C GLY A 69 -0.14 2.02 3.53
N ASN A 70 0.29 3.26 3.52
CA ASN A 70 0.75 3.96 4.71
C ASN A 70 -0.43 4.49 5.54
N GLN A 71 -0.13 5.23 6.59
CA GLN A 71 -1.10 5.90 7.47
C GLN A 71 -1.81 7.07 6.76
N SER A 72 -2.72 6.75 5.85
CA SER A 72 -3.44 7.71 5.00
C SER A 72 -4.92 7.38 4.86
N PHE A 73 -5.68 8.28 4.23
CA PHE A 73 -7.12 8.11 4.04
C PHE A 73 -7.50 6.82 3.27
N PRO A 74 -6.82 6.42 2.19
CA PRO A 74 -7.08 5.13 1.53
C PRO A 74 -6.91 3.92 2.46
N PHE A 75 -5.95 3.95 3.38
CA PHE A 75 -5.83 2.90 4.40
C PHE A 75 -7.01 2.91 5.37
N ALA A 76 -7.49 4.09 5.80
CA ALA A 76 -8.69 4.18 6.64
C ALA A 76 -9.93 3.59 5.94
N VAL A 77 -10.07 3.75 4.62
CA VAL A 77 -11.13 3.11 3.83
C VAL A 77 -10.95 1.59 3.80
N ALA A 78 -9.74 1.10 3.56
CA ALA A 78 -9.44 -0.34 3.61
C ALA A 78 -9.73 -0.96 4.99
N GLU A 79 -9.39 -0.23 6.06
CA GLU A 79 -9.67 -0.59 7.46
C GLU A 79 -11.17 -0.66 7.74
N ALA A 80 -11.95 0.30 7.25
CA ALA A 80 -13.41 0.31 7.39
C ALA A 80 -14.08 -0.84 6.63
N LEU A 81 -13.57 -1.17 5.43
CA LEU A 81 -14.08 -2.27 4.61
C LEU A 81 -13.62 -3.66 5.09
N LYS A 82 -12.66 -3.72 6.02
CA LYS A 82 -12.04 -4.96 6.52
C LYS A 82 -11.53 -5.89 5.41
N VAL A 83 -11.09 -5.30 4.29
CA VAL A 83 -10.36 -6.05 3.26
C VAL A 83 -9.05 -6.57 3.85
N LYS A 84 -8.46 -7.58 3.21
CA LYS A 84 -7.10 -8.00 3.54
C LYS A 84 -6.17 -6.81 3.30
N ARG A 85 -5.50 -6.33 4.34
CA ARG A 85 -4.79 -5.05 4.31
C ARG A 85 -3.53 -5.08 5.15
N VAL A 86 -2.53 -4.38 4.68
CA VAL A 86 -1.24 -4.27 5.33
C VAL A 86 -0.88 -2.79 5.49
N LEU A 87 -0.62 -2.36 6.73
CA LEU A 87 -0.21 -1.00 7.03
C LEU A 87 1.31 -0.89 7.03
N GLU A 88 1.85 0.02 6.24
CA GLU A 88 3.17 0.56 6.50
C GLU A 88 3.07 1.59 7.63
N VAL A 89 3.63 1.25 8.79
CA VAL A 89 3.64 2.09 9.97
C VAL A 89 4.89 2.97 9.97
N SER A 90 4.70 4.26 10.19
CA SER A 90 5.75 5.20 10.55
C SER A 90 6.22 4.91 11.96
N TYR A 91 7.49 4.51 12.09
CA TYR A 91 8.13 4.27 13.38
C TYR A 91 8.12 5.52 14.29
N GLU A 92 8.20 6.72 13.71
CA GLU A 92 8.22 7.98 14.46
C GLU A 92 6.83 8.37 15.00
N CYS A 93 5.77 7.98 14.30
CA CYS A 93 4.40 8.36 14.65
C CYS A 93 3.40 7.23 14.32
N PRO A 94 3.37 6.15 15.12
CA PRO A 94 2.46 5.02 14.92
C PRO A 94 1.05 5.34 15.43
N ASN A 95 0.34 6.24 14.75
CA ASN A 95 -0.97 6.75 15.14
C ASN A 95 -2.16 6.03 14.50
N VAL A 96 -1.93 4.98 13.72
CA VAL A 96 -2.99 4.11 13.17
C VAL A 96 -2.74 2.69 13.67
N ILE A 97 -3.77 2.08 14.25
CA ILE A 97 -3.76 0.71 14.74
C ILE A 97 -4.61 -0.12 13.79
N VAL A 98 -4.06 -1.24 13.31
CA VAL A 98 -4.79 -2.17 12.46
C VAL A 98 -5.59 -3.13 13.35
N GLU A 99 -6.89 -3.24 13.13
CA GLU A 99 -7.76 -4.03 14.02
C GLU A 99 -8.58 -5.11 13.29
N GLY A 100 -8.62 -6.30 13.89
CA GLY A 100 -9.45 -7.42 13.42
C GLY A 100 -8.77 -8.28 12.35
N GLU A 101 -9.55 -9.22 11.81
CA GLU A 101 -9.04 -10.24 10.89
C GLU A 101 -8.49 -9.63 9.60
N ASN A 102 -7.52 -10.34 9.01
CA ASN A 102 -6.86 -9.98 7.75
C ASN A 102 -6.17 -8.60 7.75
N GLY A 103 -5.94 -8.02 8.93
CA GLY A 103 -5.15 -6.82 9.13
C GLY A 103 -3.73 -7.15 9.58
N TYR A 104 -2.75 -6.52 8.95
CA TYR A 104 -1.33 -6.69 9.24
C TYR A 104 -0.64 -5.32 9.25
N ASP A 105 0.49 -5.21 9.91
CA ASP A 105 1.31 -4.00 9.95
C ASP A 105 2.80 -4.33 9.92
N PHE A 106 3.59 -3.40 9.38
CA PHE A 106 5.05 -3.50 9.38
C PHE A 106 5.69 -2.11 9.46
N CYS A 107 6.88 -2.03 10.03
CA CYS A 107 7.70 -0.82 10.02
C CYS A 107 8.93 -0.97 9.10
N PHE A 108 9.40 -2.21 8.84
CA PHE A 108 10.66 -2.46 8.15
C PHE A 108 10.53 -3.48 7.02
N GLN A 109 11.41 -3.39 6.02
CA GLN A 109 11.41 -4.26 4.84
C GLN A 109 11.38 -5.75 5.13
N LYS A 110 12.18 -6.20 6.10
CA LYS A 110 12.28 -7.63 6.41
C LYS A 110 10.97 -8.17 6.95
N GLN A 111 10.21 -7.35 7.67
CA GLN A 111 8.87 -7.71 8.14
C GLN A 111 7.92 -7.77 6.96
N PHE A 112 7.96 -6.77 6.09
CA PHE A 112 7.17 -6.71 4.86
C PHE A 112 7.37 -7.95 3.98
N GLU A 113 8.62 -8.31 3.66
CA GLU A 113 8.96 -9.47 2.83
C GLU A 113 8.40 -10.76 3.43
N LYS A 114 8.57 -10.96 4.74
CA LYS A 114 8.01 -12.12 5.45
C LYS A 114 6.47 -12.15 5.44
N LEU A 115 5.82 -10.99 5.56
CA LEU A 115 4.37 -10.90 5.47
C LEU A 115 3.87 -11.32 4.08
N ILE A 116 4.51 -10.85 3.01
CA ILE A 116 4.13 -11.24 1.65
C ILE A 116 4.28 -12.74 1.41
N GLU A 117 5.31 -13.38 1.96
CA GLU A 117 5.45 -14.84 1.89
C GLU A 117 4.27 -15.58 2.52
N VAL A 118 3.71 -15.05 3.61
CA VAL A 118 2.56 -15.65 4.33
C VAL A 118 1.22 -15.35 3.63
N LEU A 119 1.12 -14.21 2.95
CA LEU A 119 -0.13 -13.77 2.29
C LEU A 119 -0.32 -14.38 0.88
N ASN A 120 0.74 -14.96 0.33
CA ASN A 120 0.77 -15.62 -0.98
C ASN A 120 0.24 -17.05 -0.94
#